data_AF-A0A5K0XLS3-F1
#
_entry.id   AF-A0A5K0XLS3-F1
#
_cell.length_a   1.000
_cell.length_b   1.000
_cell.length_c   1.000
_cell.angle_alpha   90.00
_cell.angle_beta   90.00
_cell.angle_gamma   90.00
#
_symmetry.space_group_name_H-M   'P 1'
#
loop_
_entity.id
_entity.type
_entity.pdbx_description
1 polymer ?
#
loop_
_entity_poly.entity_id
_entity_poly.type
_entity_poly.pdbx_seq_one_letter_code
_entity_poly.pdbx_strand_id
1 'polypeptide(L)' 'VDFLLLGGDLFHENKPSRTTLVKTIEILRRYCLNDRPVQFQVVSDQTVNFINT' A
#
# COMPACT_ATOMS: atom_id res chain seq x y z
N VAL A 1 -11.40 -5.35 7.27
CA VAL A 1 -11.21 -3.88 7.31
C VAL A 1 -11.35 -3.36 5.90
N ASP A 2 -11.81 -2.12 5.76
CA ASP A 2 -12.02 -1.49 4.44
C ASP A 2 -10.71 -0.98 3.83
N PHE A 3 -9.81 -0.46 4.67
CA PHE A 3 -8.46 -0.05 4.28
C PHE A 3 -7.46 -0.19 5.45
N LEU A 4 -6.18 -0.01 5.16
CA LEU A 4 -5.09 0.05 6.14
C LEU A 4 -4.46 1.44 6.10
N LEU A 5 -4.31 2.08 7.27
CA LEU A 5 -3.63 3.36 7.42
C LEU A 5 -2.32 3.14 8.20
N LEU A 6 -1.20 3.48 7.59
CA LEU A 6 0.13 3.33 8.18
C LEU A 6 0.62 4.68 8.71
N GLY A 7 1.10 4.71 9.95
CA GLY A 7 1.49 5.94 10.65
C GLY A 7 2.95 6.38 10.49
N GLY A 8 3.72 5.73 9.60
CA GLY A 8 5.16 5.93 9.47
C GLY A 8 5.95 4.66 9.79
N ASP A 9 7.27 4.71 9.60
CA ASP A 9 8.25 3.67 9.95
C ASP A 9 7.88 2.24 9.52
N LEU A 10 7.29 2.10 8.32
CA LEU A 10 7.00 0.78 7.74
C LEU A 10 8.26 -0.09 7.62
N PHE A 11 9.41 0.55 7.41
CA PHE A 11 10.71 -0.08 7.41
C PHE A 11 11.59 0.56 8.49
N HIS A 12 12.40 -0.26 9.14
CA HIS A 12 13.39 0.21 10.12
C HIS A 12 14.54 0.99 9.44
N GLU A 13 14.90 0.60 8.22
CA GLU A 13 15.97 1.23 7.44
C GLU A 13 15.39 1.99 6.24
N ASN A 14 15.95 3.17 5.95
CA ASN A 14 15.56 4.00 4.79
C ASN A 14 15.82 3.29 3.44
N LYS A 15 16.74 2.33 3.42
CA LYS A 15 17.04 1.47 2.27
C LYS A 15 16.90 0.02 2.71
N PRO A 16 15.66 -0.49 2.83
CA PRO A 16 15.45 -1.85 3.29
C PRO A 16 16.10 -2.87 2.36
N SER A 17 16.54 -3.99 2.92
CA SER A 17 17.11 -5.08 2.12
C SER A 17 16.13 -5.59 1.06
N ARG A 18 16.66 -6.14 -0.05
CA ARG A 18 15.84 -6.79 -1.09
C ARG A 18 14.90 -7.84 -0.50
N THR A 19 15.38 -8.65 0.44
CA THR A 19 14.58 -9.68 1.10
C THR A 19 13.42 -9.07 1.89
N THR A 20 13.67 -7.99 2.63
CA THR A 20 12.64 -7.25 3.36
C THR A 20 11.57 -6.73 2.42
N LEU A 21 11.97 -6.07 1.33
CA LEU A 21 11.03 -5.54 0.33
C LEU A 21 10.19 -6.64 -0.33
N VAL A 22 10.83 -7.72 -0.78
CA VAL A 22 10.13 -8.85 -1.42
C VAL A 22 9.12 -9.45 -0.46
N LYS A 23 9.50 -9.69 0.80
CA LYS A 23 8.60 -10.24 1.82
C LYS A 23 7.41 -9.31 2.12
N THR A 24 7.65 -8.00 2.21
CA THR A 24 6.57 -7.01 2.39
C THR A 24 5.59 -7.06 1.22
N ILE A 25 6.08 -7.11 -0.03
CA ILE A 25 5.24 -7.21 -1.23
C ILE A 25 4.45 -8.53 -1.22
N GLU A 26 5.08 -9.66 -0.87
CA GLU A 26 4.40 -10.95 -0.76
C GLU A 26 3.24 -10.92 0.23
N ILE A 27 3.44 -10.31 1.40
CA ILE A 27 2.41 -10.15 2.43
C ILE A 27 1.27 -9.28 1.91
N LEU A 28 1.58 -8.10 1.34
CA LEU A 28 0.56 -7.20 0.81
C LEU A 28 -0.24 -7.87 -0.32
N ARG A 29 0.43 -8.58 -1.23
CA ARG A 29 -0.24 -9.32 -2.31
C ARG A 29 -1.17 -10.40 -1.76
N ARG A 30 -0.75 -11.15 -0.74
CA ARG A 30 -1.54 -12.24 -0.16
C ARG A 30 -2.81 -11.74 0.53
N TYR A 31 -2.75 -10.61 1.22
CA TYR A 31 -3.85 -10.17 2.09
C TYR A 31 -4.67 -9.00 1.53
N CYS A 32 -4.11 -8.19 0.63
CA CYS A 32 -4.78 -7.00 0.10
C CYS A 32 -5.32 -7.18 -1.33
N LEU A 33 -4.88 -8.19 -2.09
CA LEU A 33 -5.37 -8.44 -3.45
C LEU A 33 -6.29 -9.66 -3.46
N ASN A 34 -7.60 -9.41 -3.58
CA ASN A 34 -8.62 -10.43 -3.73
C ASN A 34 -9.83 -9.85 -4.49
N ASP A 35 -10.82 -10.70 -4.80
CA ASP A 35 -11.96 -10.33 -5.65
C ASP A 35 -13.05 -9.51 -4.94
N ARG A 36 -12.90 -9.22 -3.63
CA ARG A 36 -13.88 -8.40 -2.92
C ARG A 36 -13.76 -6.94 -3.39
N PRO A 37 -14.86 -6.31 -3.84
CA PRO A 37 -14.83 -4.93 -4.27
C PRO A 37 -14.57 -3.98 -3.09
N VAL A 38 -13.80 -2.91 -3.35
CA VAL A 38 -13.56 -1.83 -2.40
C VAL A 38 -14.88 -1.08 -2.16
N GLN A 39 -15.33 -1.00 -0.89
CA GLN A 39 -16.65 -0.48 -0.50
C GLN A 39 -16.68 1.04 -0.28
N PHE A 40 -15.66 1.78 -0.72
CA PHE A 40 -15.59 3.22 -0.58
C PHE A 40 -15.04 3.87 -1.85
N GLN A 41 -15.31 5.18 -2.00
CA GLN A 41 -14.83 5.99 -3.11
C GLN A 41 -13.88 7.07 -2.60
N VAL A 42 -12.81 7.32 -3.36
CA VAL A 42 -11.96 8.49 -3.16
C VAL A 42 -12.52 9.65 -4.00
N VAL A 43 -12.94 10.73 -3.33
CA VAL A 43 -13.61 11.88 -3.96
C VAL A 43 -12.70 13.10 -4.14
N SER A 44 -11.48 13.07 -3.58
CA SER A 44 -10.49 14.12 -3.75
C SER A 44 -9.92 14.13 -5.17
N ASP A 45 -9.32 15.27 -5.57
CA ASP A 45 -8.57 15.35 -6.81
C ASP A 45 -7.40 14.36 -6.80
N GLN A 46 -7.45 13.40 -7.70
CA GLN A 46 -6.44 12.35 -7.81
C GLN A 46 -5.13 12.89 -8.39
N THR A 47 -5.15 13.96 -9.18
CA THR A 47 -3.96 14.52 -9.82
C THR A 47 -2.98 15.13 -8.81
N VAL A 48 -3.49 15.55 -7.65
CA VAL A 48 -2.68 16.05 -6.54
C VAL A 48 -1.93 14.91 -5.82
N ASN A 49 -2.50 13.71 -5.81
CA ASN A 49 -2.03 12.59 -4.98
C ASN A 49 -1.29 11.51 -5.79
N PHE A 50 -1.60 11.37 -7.09
CA PHE A 50 -1.09 10.31 -7.96
C PHE A 50 -0.53 10.92 -9.24
N ILE A 51 0.76 11.24 -9.23
CA ILE A 51 1.48 11.75 -10.39
C ILE A 51 1.73 10.59 -11.36
N ASN A 52 1.25 10.72 -12.59
CA ASN A 52 1.36 9.68 -13.62
C ASN A 52 2.42 10.09 -14.67
N THR A 53 3.66 10.30 -14.22
CA THR A 53 4.82 10.61 -15.06
C THR A 53 5.52 9.35 -15.53
#